data_AF-A0AAN8FTS4-F1
#
_entry.id   AF-A0AAN8FTS4-F1
#
_cell.length_a   1.000
_cell.length_b   1.000
_cell.length_c   1.000
_cell.angle_alpha   90.00
_cell.angle_beta   90.00
_cell.angle_gamma   90.00
#
_symmetry.space_group_name_H-M   'P 1'
#
loop_
_entity.id
_entity.type
_entity.pdbx_description
1 polymer ?
#
loop_
_entity_poly.entity_id
_entity_poly.type
_entity_poly.pdbx_seq_one_letter_code
_entity_poly.pdbx_strand_id
1 'polypeptide(L)'
;MATTTFNLPTAKGRLTRELNRLSTLHEQFGPYNEPWTFPTDPKELETFLITNKIQVQDLMQHLDQLKTSLWDYYTQCNTIIQQVSKEDSEEGTILQTQLDQYWKDKRDMWSSSAKKHRSLEKTSTEMRVPRTQQRIG
;
A
#
# COMPACT_ATOMS: atom_id res chain seq x y z
N MET A 1 20.83 30.08 12.98
CA MET A 1 20.31 29.04 12.07
C MET A 1 18.91 28.69 12.56
N ALA A 2 17.90 28.63 11.70
CA ALA A 2 16.55 28.30 12.13
C ALA A 2 16.48 26.80 12.45
N THR A 3 16.43 26.45 13.73
CA THR A 3 16.08 25.10 14.19
C THR A 3 14.67 24.81 13.67
N THR A 4 14.58 23.94 12.68
CA THR A 4 13.27 23.53 12.16
C THR A 4 12.69 22.55 13.18
N THR A 5 11.94 23.06 14.15
CA THR A 5 11.29 22.24 15.17
C THR A 5 10.41 21.19 14.48
N PHE A 6 10.70 19.92 14.75
CA PHE A 6 9.94 18.81 14.17
C PHE A 6 8.50 18.83 14.69
N ASN A 7 7.53 19.05 13.80
CA ASN A 7 6.12 19.07 14.17
C ASN A 7 5.51 17.66 14.05
N LEU A 8 5.54 16.92 15.15
CA LEU A 8 4.98 15.57 15.23
C LEU A 8 3.48 15.50 14.87
N PRO A 9 2.60 16.42 15.33
CA PRO A 9 1.21 16.46 14.87
C PRO A 9 1.07 16.54 13.35
N THR A 10 1.85 17.39 12.68
CA THR A 10 1.84 17.49 11.21
C THR A 10 2.31 16.20 10.55
N ALA A 11 3.37 15.57 11.09
CA ALA A 11 3.88 14.29 10.60
C ALA A 11 2.83 13.17 10.70
N LYS A 12 2.20 13.03 11.86
CA LYS A 12 1.09 12.08 12.08
C LYS A 12 -0.09 12.35 11.14
N GLY A 13 -0.43 13.62 10.92
CA GLY A 13 -1.49 14.00 9.99
C GLY A 13 -1.19 13.61 8.54
N ARG A 14 0.05 13.80 8.08
CA ARG A 14 0.47 13.35 6.73
C ARG A 14 0.50 11.82 6.62
N LEU A 15 1.08 11.11 7.58
CA LEU A 15 1.06 9.64 7.61
C LEU A 15 -0.37 9.09 7.58
N THR A 16 -1.28 9.68 8.35
CA THR A 16 -2.70 9.28 8.37
C THR A 16 -3.36 9.45 7.00
N ARG A 17 -3.06 10.53 6.28
CA ARG A 17 -3.60 10.75 4.93
C ARG A 17 -3.12 9.70 3.93
N GLU A 18 -1.83 9.35 3.96
CA GLU A 18 -1.29 8.30 3.09
C GLU A 18 -1.84 6.91 3.46
N LEU A 19 -2.01 6.62 4.75
CA LEU A 19 -2.68 5.38 5.21
C LEU A 19 -4.14 5.31 4.78
N ASN A 20 -4.86 6.43 4.79
CA ASN A 20 -6.24 6.48 4.31
C ASN A 20 -6.30 6.24 2.80
N ARG A 21 -5.38 6.83 2.03
CA ARG A 21 -5.25 6.52 0.59
C ARG A 21 -4.97 5.04 0.35
N LEU A 22 -4.15 4.42 1.19
CA LEU A 22 -3.87 2.99 1.13
C LEU A 22 -5.14 2.18 1.39
N SER A 23 -5.96 2.62 2.35
CA SER A 23 -7.28 2.02 2.62
C SER A 23 -8.26 2.16 1.45
N THR A 24 -8.30 3.31 0.79
CA THR A 24 -9.15 3.53 -0.39
C THR A 24 -8.69 2.66 -1.56
N LEU A 25 -7.39 2.58 -1.82
CA LEU A 25 -6.85 1.68 -2.85
C LEU A 25 -7.18 0.22 -2.50
N HIS A 26 -7.16 -0.10 -1.21
CA HIS A 26 -7.56 -1.39 -0.68
C HIS A 26 -9.00 -1.79 -1.01
N GLU A 27 -9.93 -0.84 -1.05
CA GLU A 27 -11.33 -1.06 -1.43
C GLU A 27 -11.48 -1.26 -2.95
N GLN A 28 -10.67 -0.56 -3.75
CA GLN A 28 -10.65 -0.71 -5.20
C GLN A 28 -10.20 -2.11 -5.65
N PHE A 29 -9.53 -2.88 -4.78
CA PHE A 29 -9.20 -4.28 -5.06
C PHE A 29 -10.37 -5.25 -4.92
N GLY A 30 -11.48 -4.84 -4.28
CA GLY A 30 -12.64 -5.70 -4.03
C GLY A 30 -13.15 -6.45 -5.27
N PRO A 31 -13.37 -5.78 -6.41
CA PRO A 31 -13.80 -6.40 -7.67
C PRO A 31 -12.80 -7.41 -8.26
N TYR A 32 -11.54 -7.37 -7.85
CA TYR A 32 -10.44 -8.20 -8.38
C TYR A 32 -10.07 -9.37 -7.46
N ASN A 33 -10.75 -9.50 -6.32
CA ASN A 33 -10.62 -10.64 -5.43
C ASN A 33 -11.51 -11.80 -5.91
N GLU A 34 -10.94 -13.00 -5.91
CA GLU A 34 -11.51 -14.26 -6.43
C GLU A 34 -12.97 -14.58 -5.99
N PRO A 35 -13.67 -15.47 -6.73
CA PRO A 35 -13.36 -16.02 -8.05
C PRO A 35 -14.06 -15.26 -9.19
N TRP A 36 -13.39 -15.19 -10.35
CA TRP A 36 -13.86 -14.47 -11.52
C TRP A 36 -14.88 -15.26 -12.33
N THR A 37 -15.91 -14.57 -12.84
CA THR A 37 -16.81 -15.11 -13.86
C THR A 37 -16.33 -14.65 -15.22
N PHE A 38 -15.76 -15.56 -16.00
CA PHE A 38 -15.25 -15.25 -17.34
C PHE A 38 -16.40 -15.18 -18.35
N PRO A 39 -16.40 -14.20 -19.27
CA PRO A 39 -17.33 -14.20 -20.39
C PRO A 39 -17.16 -15.45 -21.25
N THR A 40 -18.26 -15.96 -21.80
CA THR A 40 -18.25 -17.10 -22.72
C THR A 40 -18.08 -16.67 -24.18
N ASP A 41 -18.43 -15.42 -24.51
CA ASP A 41 -18.18 -14.87 -25.84
C ASP A 41 -16.68 -14.56 -26.01
N PRO A 42 -16.05 -14.98 -27.13
CA PRO A 42 -14.61 -14.77 -27.35
C PRO A 42 -14.17 -13.30 -27.37
N LYS A 43 -14.97 -12.39 -27.93
CA LYS A 43 -14.62 -10.96 -28.01
C LYS A 43 -14.79 -10.28 -26.65
N GLU A 44 -15.83 -10.65 -25.92
CA GLU A 44 -16.03 -10.20 -24.55
C GLU A 44 -14.91 -10.73 -23.63
N LEU A 45 -14.50 -11.99 -23.81
CA LEU A 45 -13.39 -12.59 -23.07
C LEU A 45 -12.06 -11.86 -23.35
N GLU A 46 -11.75 -11.58 -24.62
CA GLU A 46 -10.55 -10.82 -24.99
C GLU A 46 -10.54 -9.43 -24.35
N THR A 47 -11.65 -8.70 -24.46
CA THR A 47 -11.81 -7.36 -23.88
C THR A 47 -11.67 -7.39 -22.36
N PHE A 48 -12.29 -8.38 -21.72
CA PHE A 48 -12.23 -8.60 -20.28
C PHE A 48 -10.80 -8.88 -19.82
N LEU A 49 -10.08 -9.76 -20.50
CA LEU A 49 -8.69 -10.12 -20.13
C LEU A 49 -7.76 -8.92 -20.28
N ILE A 50 -7.87 -8.15 -21.37
CA ILE A 50 -7.04 -6.96 -21.60
C ILE A 50 -7.32 -5.90 -20.53
N THR A 51 -8.59 -5.56 -20.33
CA THR A 51 -9.00 -4.46 -19.45
C THR A 51 -8.67 -4.76 -17.99
N ASN A 52 -9.06 -5.94 -17.49
CA ASN A 52 -8.82 -6.31 -16.09
C ASN A 52 -7.34 -6.50 -15.79
N LYS A 53 -6.55 -7.00 -16.74
CA LYS A 53 -5.10 -7.11 -16.58
C LYS A 53 -4.45 -5.74 -16.41
N ILE A 54 -4.80 -4.78 -17.27
CA ILE A 54 -4.26 -3.40 -17.17
C ILE A 54 -4.65 -2.79 -15.83
N GLN A 55 -5.91 -2.93 -15.42
CA GLN A 55 -6.40 -2.40 -14.14
C GLN A 55 -5.71 -3.04 -12.94
N VAL A 56 -5.53 -4.36 -12.92
CA VAL A 56 -4.80 -5.05 -11.84
C VAL A 56 -3.34 -4.59 -11.78
N GLN A 57 -2.67 -4.45 -12.93
CA GLN A 57 -1.29 -3.95 -12.99
C GLN A 57 -1.16 -2.51 -12.48
N ASP A 58 -2.08 -1.63 -12.89
CA ASP A 58 -2.11 -0.24 -12.45
C ASP A 58 -2.33 -0.13 -10.94
N LEU A 59 -3.29 -0.89 -10.40
CA LEU A 59 -3.57 -0.89 -8.97
C LEU A 59 -2.38 -1.47 -8.16
N MET A 60 -1.69 -2.49 -8.66
CA MET A 60 -0.46 -3.00 -8.05
C MET A 60 0.65 -1.96 -8.04
N GLN A 61 0.85 -1.25 -9.15
CA GLN A 61 1.85 -0.19 -9.26
C GLN A 61 1.56 0.97 -8.29
N HIS A 62 0.30 1.41 -8.23
CA HIS A 62 -0.13 2.42 -7.27
C HIS A 62 0.08 1.98 -5.81
N LEU A 63 -0.15 0.70 -5.51
CA LEU A 63 0.08 0.15 -4.17
C LEU A 63 1.56 0.22 -3.78
N ASP A 64 2.45 -0.17 -4.68
CA ASP A 64 3.89 -0.16 -4.44
C ASP A 64 4.46 1.25 -4.32
N GLN A 65 3.98 2.18 -5.15
CA GLN A 65 4.34 3.60 -5.05
C GLN A 65 3.90 4.21 -3.73
N LEU A 66 2.67 3.96 -3.31
CA LEU A 66 2.13 4.49 -2.07
C LEU A 66 2.85 3.91 -0.85
N LYS A 67 3.17 2.62 -0.88
CA LYS A 67 3.97 1.98 0.17
C LYS A 67 5.36 2.61 0.27
N THR A 68 6.06 2.75 -0.86
CA THR A 68 7.39 3.37 -0.90
C THR A 68 7.35 4.80 -0.36
N SER A 69 6.43 5.63 -0.85
CA SER A 69 6.25 7.02 -0.40
C SER A 69 6.00 7.13 1.12
N LEU A 70 5.15 6.25 1.64
CA LEU A 70 4.79 6.24 3.05
C LEU A 70 5.97 5.78 3.93
N TRP A 71 6.72 4.77 3.48
CA TRP A 71 7.93 4.30 4.16
C TRP A 71 9.02 5.38 4.17
N ASP A 72 9.30 5.99 3.01
CA ASP A 72 10.27 7.07 2.88
C ASP A 72 9.94 8.23 3.81
N TYR A 73 8.66 8.60 3.91
CA TYR A 73 8.23 9.67 4.80
C TYR A 73 8.40 9.31 6.28
N TYR A 74 8.07 8.08 6.68
CA TYR A 74 8.33 7.59 8.04
C TYR A 74 9.83 7.60 8.36
N THR A 75 10.69 7.16 7.44
CA THR A 75 12.16 7.20 7.60
C THR A 75 12.70 8.63 7.69
N GLN A 76 12.16 9.56 6.90
CA GLN A 76 12.49 10.98 7.00
C GLN A 76 12.13 11.55 8.39
N CYS A 77 10.95 11.20 8.92
CA CYS A 77 10.55 11.64 10.26
C CYS A 77 11.54 11.13 11.33
N ASN A 78 11.91 9.85 11.27
CA ASN A 78 12.92 9.29 12.18
C ASN A 78 14.27 9.99 12.03
N THR A 79 14.70 10.32 10.81
CA THR A 79 15.97 11.03 10.57
C THR A 79 15.97 12.40 11.23
N ILE A 80 14.86 13.14 11.14
CA ILE A 80 14.73 14.45 11.78
C ILE A 80 14.69 14.30 13.32
N ILE A 81 13.96 13.31 13.85
CA ILE A 81 13.93 13.03 15.29
C ILE A 81 15.33 12.68 15.82
N GLN A 82 16.13 11.94 15.06
CA GLN A 82 17.52 11.65 15.41
C GLN A 82 18.41 12.90 15.42
N GLN A 83 18.11 13.92 14.59
CA GLN A 83 18.79 15.21 14.66
C GLN A 83 18.37 15.98 15.92
N VAL A 84 17.06 16.02 16.23
CA VAL A 84 16.56 16.61 17.48
C VAL A 84 17.21 15.92 18.69
N SER A 85 17.30 14.59 18.70
CA SER A 85 17.93 13.84 19.80
C SER A 85 19.41 14.16 20.04
N LYS A 86 20.12 14.69 19.04
CA LYS A 86 21.51 15.15 19.20
C LYS A 86 21.59 16.52 19.85
N GLU A 87 20.56 17.34 19.71
CA GLU A 87 20.46 18.68 20.28
C GLU A 87 19.80 18.64 21.68
N ASP A 88 18.72 17.86 21.80
CA ASP A 88 17.96 17.60 23.02
C ASP A 88 17.56 16.12 23.07
N SER A 89 18.27 15.35 23.90
CA SER A 89 18.05 13.91 24.05
C SER A 89 16.68 13.56 24.65
N GLU A 90 16.13 14.42 25.52
CA GLU A 90 14.84 14.15 26.16
C GLU A 90 13.72 14.38 25.15
N GLU A 91 13.74 15.52 24.46
CA GLU A 91 12.77 15.84 23.40
C GLU A 91 12.82 14.78 22.28
N GLY A 92 14.02 14.40 21.83
CA GLY A 92 14.20 13.36 20.82
C GLY A 92 13.60 12.01 21.25
N THR A 93 13.80 11.60 22.49
CA THR A 93 13.25 10.33 23.03
C THR A 93 11.72 10.37 23.11
N ILE A 94 11.15 11.50 23.53
CA ILE A 94 9.70 11.70 23.59
C ILE A 94 9.10 11.61 22.18
N LEU A 95 9.68 12.32 21.21
CA LEU A 95 9.23 12.31 19.82
C LEU A 95 9.31 10.92 19.20
N GLN A 96 10.42 10.21 19.40
CA GLN A 96 10.63 8.84 18.91
C GLN A 96 9.55 7.91 19.46
N THR A 97 9.37 7.89 20.78
CA THR A 97 8.39 7.04 21.47
C THR A 97 6.98 7.29 20.94
N GLN A 98 6.60 8.56 20.77
CA GLN A 98 5.27 8.92 20.29
C GLN A 98 5.04 8.59 18.80
N LEU A 99 6.08 8.67 17.96
CA LEU A 99 6.00 8.28 16.56
C LEU A 99 5.92 6.76 16.42
N ASP A 100 6.71 6.01 17.19
CA ASP A 100 6.73 4.55 17.16
C ASP A 100 5.44 3.95 17.69
N GLN A 101 4.87 4.52 18.76
CA GLN A 101 3.56 4.10 19.24
C GLN A 101 2.48 4.34 18.17
N TYR A 102 2.47 5.52 17.55
CA TYR A 102 1.56 5.82 16.44
C TYR A 102 1.71 4.83 15.28
N TRP A 103 2.95 4.52 14.89
CA TRP A 103 3.22 3.59 13.81
C TRP A 103 2.78 2.16 14.16
N LYS A 104 3.01 1.73 15.40
CA LYS A 104 2.56 0.43 15.92
C LYS A 104 1.03 0.29 15.82
N ASP A 105 0.28 1.32 16.19
CA ASP A 105 -1.19 1.32 16.12
C ASP A 105 -1.71 1.28 14.67
N LYS A 106 -0.91 1.71 13.70
CA LYS A 106 -1.26 1.72 12.26
C LYS A 106 -0.65 0.58 11.45
N ARG A 107 0.19 -0.25 12.08
CA ARG A 107 0.96 -1.31 11.43
C ARG A 107 0.09 -2.35 10.73
N ASP A 108 -1.10 -2.61 11.24
CA ASP A 108 -2.01 -3.62 10.67
C ASP A 108 -2.53 -3.20 9.28
N MET A 109 -2.76 -1.90 9.07
CA MET A 109 -3.11 -1.37 7.75
C MET A 109 -1.96 -1.59 6.76
N TRP A 110 -0.72 -1.31 7.19
CA TRP A 110 0.47 -1.55 6.39
C TRP A 110 0.68 -3.04 6.09
N SER A 111 0.60 -3.92 7.10
CA SER A 111 0.86 -5.35 6.92
C SER A 111 -0.18 -6.04 6.03
N SER A 112 -1.43 -5.57 6.06
CA SER A 112 -2.49 -6.06 5.18
C SER A 112 -2.23 -5.78 3.69
N SER A 113 -1.46 -4.73 3.36
CA SER A 113 -1.13 -4.37 1.96
C SER A 113 -0.28 -5.44 1.27
N ALA A 114 0.63 -6.10 2.00
CA ALA A 114 1.46 -7.17 1.44
C ALA A 114 0.63 -8.41 1.08
N LYS A 115 -0.41 -8.74 1.87
CA LYS A 115 -1.33 -9.84 1.57
C LYS A 115 -2.16 -9.52 0.32
N LYS A 116 -2.62 -8.29 0.18
CA LYS A 116 -3.40 -7.84 -0.99
C LYS A 116 -2.57 -7.82 -2.27
N HIS A 117 -1.33 -7.34 -2.20
CA HIS A 117 -0.40 -7.37 -3.33
C HIS A 117 -0.21 -8.80 -3.86
N ARG A 118 0.08 -9.77 -2.97
CA ARG A 118 0.18 -11.20 -3.35
C ARG A 118 -1.11 -11.75 -3.97
N SER A 119 -2.28 -11.32 -3.47
CA SER A 119 -3.56 -11.73 -4.04
C SER A 119 -3.72 -11.24 -5.48
N LEU A 120 -3.28 -10.00 -5.77
CA LEU A 120 -3.32 -9.43 -7.11
C LEU A 120 -2.31 -10.08 -8.05
N GLU A 121 -1.12 -10.42 -7.56
CA GLU A 121 -0.14 -11.20 -8.33
C GLU A 121 -0.73 -12.56 -8.76
N LYS A 122 -1.43 -13.24 -7.84
CA LYS A 122 -2.14 -14.48 -8.14
C LYS A 122 -3.22 -14.25 -9.20
N THR A 123 -4.09 -13.26 -9.00
CA THR A 123 -5.15 -12.88 -9.96
C THR A 123 -4.59 -12.52 -11.35
N SER A 124 -3.50 -11.77 -11.41
CA SER A 124 -2.81 -11.41 -12.66
C SER A 124 -2.23 -12.65 -13.37
N THR A 125 -1.72 -13.61 -12.60
CA THR A 125 -1.21 -14.88 -13.12
C THR A 125 -2.34 -15.77 -13.66
N GLU A 126 -3.47 -15.84 -12.94
CA GLU A 126 -4.67 -16.56 -13.39
C GLU A 126 -5.25 -15.97 -14.69
N MET A 127 -5.16 -14.64 -14.88
CA MET A 127 -5.55 -14.02 -16.16
C MET A 127 -4.56 -14.28 -17.31
N ARG A 128 -3.30 -14.63 -17.03
CA ARG A 128 -2.32 -15.02 -18.07
C ARG A 128 -2.48 -16.45 -18.54
N VAL A 129 -3.05 -17.30 -17.70
CA VAL A 129 -3.35 -18.69 -18.01
C VAL A 129 -4.86 -18.78 -18.18
N PRO A 130 -5.42 -18.62 -19.39
CA PRO A 130 -6.80 -19.02 -19.61
C PRO A 130 -6.93 -20.42 -19.03
N ARG A 131 -7.94 -20.68 -18.20
CA ARG A 131 -8.31 -22.05 -17.80
C ARG A 131 -8.82 -22.83 -19.02
N THR A 132 -8.05 -22.88 -20.10
CA THR A 132 -8.04 -24.01 -21.00
C THR A 132 -7.42 -25.17 -20.24
N GLN A 133 -8.22 -26.22 -20.03
CA GLN A 133 -7.90 -27.52 -19.40
C GLN A 133 -8.35 -27.73 -17.94
N GLN A 134 -9.66 -27.60 -17.66
CA GLN A 134 -10.34 -28.52 -16.71
C GLN A 134 -11.76 -28.89 -17.20
N ARG A 135 -11.92 -29.08 -18.52
CA ARG A 135 -13.08 -29.77 -19.11
C ARG A 135 -12.64 -30.63 -20.29
N ILE A 136 -11.78 -31.61 -20.04
CA ILE A 136 -11.71 -32.81 -20.89
C ILE A 136 -11.32 -33.97 -19.97
N GLY A 137 -12.22 -34.94 -19.83
CA GLY A 137 -12.08 -36.14 -19.00
C GLY A 137 -13.33 -36.42 -18.20
#